data_AF-A0A5M9ZHV1-F1
#
_entry.id   AF-A0A5M9ZHV1-F1
#
_cell.length_a   1.000
_cell.length_b   1.000
_cell.length_c   1.000
_cell.angle_alpha   90.00
_cell.angle_beta   90.00
_cell.angle_gamma   90.00
#
_symmetry.space_group_name_H-M   'P 1'
#
loop_
_entity.id
_entity.type
_entity.pdbx_description
1 polymer ?
#
loop_
_entity_poly.entity_id
_entity_poly.type
_entity_poly.pdbx_seq_one_letter_code
_entity_poly.pdbx_strand_id
1 'polypeptide(L)'
;MVGVMIRYNRANGDRCVRVFDGPDGYRNAIRDPAYLRDMGRPKGDWELVVIGSDSLDTVMHTHSRYFSGRDRTKELMERFV
;
A
#
# COMPACT_ATOMS: atom_id res chain seq x y z
N MET A 1 3.45 -6.98 -13.76
CA MET A 1 3.54 -7.34 -12.33
C MET A 1 2.47 -6.55 -11.60
N VAL A 2 1.82 -7.16 -10.60
CA VAL A 2 0.83 -6.42 -9.80
C VAL A 2 1.53 -5.31 -9.02
N GLY A 3 0.82 -4.21 -8.80
CA GLY A 3 1.25 -3.13 -7.91
C GLY A 3 0.48 -3.21 -6.60
N VAL A 4 1.18 -3.31 -5.48
CA VAL A 4 0.55 -3.30 -4.16
C VAL A 4 0.93 -2.00 -3.47
N MET A 5 -0.01 -1.07 -3.38
CA MET A 5 0.15 0.16 -2.62
C MET A 5 -0.31 -0.08 -1.18
N ILE A 6 0.58 0.17 -0.22
CA ILE A 6 0.33 -0.01 1.20
C ILE A 6 0.51 1.31 1.92
N ARG A 7 -0.50 1.72 2.68
CA ARG A 7 -0.34 2.71 3.76
C ARG A 7 -0.23 1.96 5.07
N TYR A 8 0.87 2.13 5.78
CA TYR A 8 1.20 1.38 6.99
C TYR A 8 1.40 2.34 8.16
N ASN A 9 0.69 2.12 9.27
CA ASN A 9 0.89 2.88 10.49
C ASN A 9 2.01 2.23 11.32
N ARG A 10 3.11 2.95 11.47
CA ARG A 10 4.32 2.48 12.15
C ARG A 10 4.14 2.32 13.66
N ALA A 11 3.19 3.02 14.26
CA ALA A 11 2.97 2.99 15.70
C ALA A 11 2.18 1.74 16.16
N ASN A 12 1.25 1.25 15.34
CA ASN A 12 0.35 0.14 15.73
C ASN A 12 0.26 -1.03 14.74
N GLY A 13 0.92 -0.92 13.58
CA GLY A 13 0.93 -1.97 12.55
C GLY A 13 -0.29 -2.00 11.63
N ASP A 14 -1.26 -1.10 11.81
CA ASP A 14 -2.46 -1.05 10.98
C ASP A 14 -2.12 -0.67 9.53
N ARG A 15 -2.92 -1.15 8.58
CA ARG A 15 -2.63 -0.95 7.16
C ARG A 15 -3.86 -0.70 6.30
N CYS A 16 -3.63 -0.11 5.13
CA CYS A 16 -4.56 -0.08 4.02
C CYS A 16 -3.92 -0.64 2.75
N VAL A 17 -4.61 -1.66 2.23
CA VAL A 17 -4.48 -2.45 1.00
C VAL A 17 -5.00 -1.81 -0.28
N ARG A 18 -4.20 -1.42 -1.29
CA ARG A 18 -4.74 -1.26 -2.66
C ARG A 18 -3.93 -2.04 -3.67
N VAL A 19 -4.59 -2.95 -4.37
CA VAL A 19 -3.99 -3.78 -5.41
C VAL A 19 -4.34 -3.19 -6.78
N PHE A 20 -3.33 -3.10 -7.62
CA PHE A 20 -3.42 -2.71 -9.02
C PHE A 20 -3.05 -3.94 -9.84
N ASP A 21 -4.06 -4.56 -10.44
CA ASP A 21 -3.91 -5.80 -11.19
C ASP A 21 -3.27 -5.60 -12.57
N GLY A 22 -2.87 -6.72 -13.17
CA GLY A 22 -2.41 -6.80 -14.55
C GLY A 22 -0.91 -6.54 -14.78
N PRO A 23 -0.46 -6.62 -16.04
CA PRO A 23 0.96 -6.46 -16.39
C PRO A 23 1.55 -5.11 -16.00
N ASP A 24 0.74 -4.05 -16.05
CA ASP A 24 1.11 -2.68 -15.72
C ASP A 24 0.75 -2.25 -14.29
N GLY A 25 0.30 -3.18 -13.43
CA GLY A 25 -0.17 -2.91 -12.08
C GLY A 25 0.78 -2.03 -11.27
N TYR A 26 2.08 -2.37 -11.25
CA TYR A 26 3.09 -1.54 -10.58
C TYR A 26 3.20 -0.12 -11.15
N ARG A 27 3.16 0.03 -12.49
CA ARG A 27 3.19 1.35 -13.15
C ARG A 27 1.93 2.16 -12.82
N ASN A 28 0.78 1.50 -12.75
CA ASN A 28 -0.48 2.14 -12.38
C ASN A 28 -0.46 2.59 -10.92
N ALA A 29 0.11 1.80 -10.01
CA ALA A 29 0.25 2.15 -8.61
C ALA A 29 1.13 3.40 -8.38
N ILE A 30 2.29 3.49 -9.05
CA ILE A 30 3.17 4.67 -8.93
C ILE A 30 2.63 5.92 -9.65
N ARG A 31 1.65 5.76 -10.55
CA ARG A 31 0.95 6.86 -11.22
C ARG A 31 -0.36 7.25 -10.52
N ASP A 32 -0.75 6.53 -9.48
CA ASP A 32 -1.97 6.79 -8.74
C ASP A 32 -1.92 8.21 -8.13
N PRO A 33 -2.98 9.03 -8.28
CA PRO A 33 -3.00 10.38 -7.74
C PRO A 33 -2.73 10.44 -6.24
N ALA A 34 -3.22 9.46 -5.47
CA ALA A 34 -3.00 9.42 -4.04
C ALA A 34 -1.55 9.07 -3.69
N TYR A 35 -0.90 8.22 -4.49
CA TYR A 35 0.54 7.97 -4.36
C TYR A 35 1.34 9.24 -4.65
N LEU A 36 1.10 9.89 -5.79
CA LEU A 36 1.80 11.11 -6.19
C LEU A 36 1.61 12.27 -5.20
N ARG A 37 0.42 12.39 -4.61
CA ARG A 37 0.09 13.39 -3.58
C ARG A 37 0.91 13.20 -2.31
N ASP A 38 1.10 11.96 -1.89
CA ASP A 38 1.59 11.62 -0.55
C ASP A 38 3.07 11.16 -0.54
N MET A 39 3.60 10.71 -1.66
CA MET A 39 4.99 10.26 -1.81
C MET A 39 5.97 11.40 -1.48
N GLY A 40 7.01 11.07 -0.69
CA GLY A 40 8.04 12.03 -0.26
C GLY A 40 7.59 13.02 0.81
N ARG A 41 6.35 12.96 1.30
CA ARG A 41 5.85 13.84 2.36
C ARG A 41 5.84 13.12 3.72
N PRO A 42 6.26 13.78 4.82
CA PRO A 42 6.04 13.25 6.16
C PRO A 42 4.54 13.11 6.45
N LYS A 43 4.10 11.94 6.92
CA LYS A 43 2.69 11.64 7.25
C LYS A 43 2.50 11.14 8.69
N GLY A 44 3.24 11.74 9.63
CA GLY A 44 3.24 11.31 11.03
C GLY A 44 3.65 9.84 11.12
N ASP A 45 2.85 9.01 11.78
CA ASP A 45 3.12 7.57 11.93
C ASP A 45 2.89 6.77 10.65
N TRP A 46 2.23 7.34 9.64
CA TRP A 46 1.91 6.63 8.40
C TRP A 46 3.08 6.65 7.41
N GLU A 47 3.39 5.47 6.90
CA GLU A 47 4.33 5.18 5.83
C GLU A 47 3.54 4.80 4.57
N LEU A 48 3.96 5.26 3.40
CA LEU A 48 3.38 4.91 2.11
C LEU A 48 4.44 4.19 1.27
N VAL A 49 4.10 3.01 0.76
CA VAL A 49 4.98 2.20 -0.09
C VAL A 49 4.20 1.62 -1.26
N VAL A 50 4.89 1.41 -2.38
CA VAL A 50 4.39 0.62 -3.52
C VAL A 50 5.36 -0.52 -3.76
N ILE A 51 4.85 -1.73 -3.80
CA ILE A 51 5.62 -2.96 -4.03
C ILE A 51 5.14 -3.58 -5.33
N GLY A 52 6.06 -3.83 -6.25
CA GLY A 52 5.79 -4.65 -7.41
C GLY A 52 5.96 -6.13 -7.03
N SER A 53 5.00 -6.98 -7.39
CA SER A 53 5.14 -8.43 -7.19
C SER A 53 4.37 -9.24 -8.23
N ASP A 54 4.44 -10.57 -8.14
CA ASP A 54 3.62 -11.51 -8.90
C ASP A 54 2.20 -11.63 -8.31
N SER A 55 2.05 -11.53 -6.98
CA SER A 55 0.76 -11.57 -6.30
C SER A 55 0.75 -10.80 -4.96
N LEU A 56 -0.44 -10.53 -4.42
CA LEU A 56 -0.57 -9.99 -3.06
C LEU A 56 -0.06 -10.98 -2.00
N ASP A 57 -0.30 -12.28 -2.19
CA ASP A 57 0.14 -13.33 -1.27
C ASP A 57 1.67 -13.32 -1.12
N THR A 58 2.39 -13.21 -2.23
CA THR A 58 3.85 -13.08 -2.24
C THR A 58 4.31 -11.85 -1.46
N VAL A 59 3.61 -10.71 -1.59
CA VAL A 59 3.92 -9.49 -0.81
C VAL A 59 3.66 -9.72 0.68
N MET A 60 2.58 -10.42 1.05
CA MET A 60 2.27 -10.75 2.44
C MET A 60 3.37 -11.63 3.08
N HIS A 61 3.95 -12.56 2.31
CA HIS A 61 5.05 -13.39 2.77
C HIS A 61 6.40 -12.66 2.83
N THR A 62 6.75 -11.91 1.78
CA THR A 62 8.08 -11.27 1.65
C THR A 62 8.20 -9.95 2.43
N HIS A 63 7.09 -9.26 2.66
CA HIS A 63 7.03 -7.97 3.35
C HIS A 63 6.07 -8.02 4.54
N SER A 64 6.13 -9.11 5.31
CA SER A 64 5.22 -9.43 6.43
C SER A 64 5.11 -8.33 7.49
N ARG A 65 6.14 -7.47 7.63
CA ARG A 65 6.10 -6.27 8.48
C ARG A 65 4.84 -5.44 8.25
N TYR A 66 4.46 -5.24 7.00
CA TYR A 66 3.30 -4.42 6.62
C TYR A 66 1.96 -5.07 6.97
N PHE A 67 1.93 -6.34 7.37
CA PHE A 67 0.72 -7.13 7.62
C PHE A 67 0.56 -7.56 9.08
N SER A 68 1.29 -6.93 10.00
CA SER A 68 1.35 -7.28 11.42
C SER A 68 0.15 -6.79 12.26
N GLY A 69 -0.46 -5.66 11.92
CA GLY A 69 -1.63 -5.10 12.61
C GLY A 69 -2.96 -5.38 11.91
N ARG A 70 -3.95 -4.50 12.08
CA ARG A 70 -5.29 -4.68 11.49
C ARG A 70 -5.35 -4.22 10.05
N ASP A 71 -6.14 -4.92 9.25
CA ASP A 71 -6.52 -4.45 7.92
C ASP A 71 -7.64 -3.42 8.06
N ARG A 72 -7.33 -2.16 7.74
CA ARG A 72 -8.24 -1.01 7.81
C ARG A 72 -8.70 -0.56 6.42
N THR A 73 -8.42 -1.35 5.37
CA THR A 73 -8.68 -1.01 3.98
C THR A 73 -10.12 -0.54 3.77
N LYS A 74 -11.12 -1.31 4.22
CA LYS A 74 -12.53 -0.95 4.03
C LYS A 74 -12.92 0.37 4.68
N GLU A 75 -12.36 0.67 5.85
CA GLU A 75 -12.74 1.84 6.64
C GLU A 75 -12.04 3.13 6.19
N LEU A 76 -10.84 3.00 5.61
CA LEU A 76 -9.98 4.13 5.31
C LEU A 76 -9.72 4.33 3.81
N MET A 77 -10.20 3.44 2.93
CA MET A 77 -10.01 3.56 1.49
C MET A 77 -10.47 4.93 0.98
N GLU A 78 -11.66 5.40 1.39
CA GLU A 78 -12.21 6.69 0.97
C GLU A 78 -11.36 7.91 1.38
N ARG A 79 -10.63 7.80 2.49
CA ARG A 79 -9.73 8.88 2.95
C ARG A 79 -8.44 8.95 2.16
N PHE A 80 -8.15 7.91 1.39
CA PHE A 80 -6.87 7.69 0.75
C PHE A 80 -6.97 7.51 -0.78
N VAL A 81 -8.16 7.70 -1.34
CA VAL A 81 -8.38 7.92 -2.78
C VAL A 81 -8.00 9.36 -3.16
#